data_AF-A0A662U6Y8-F1
#
_entry.id   AF-A0A662U6Y8-F1
#
_cell.length_a   1.000
_cell.length_b   1.000
_cell.length_c   1.000
_cell.angle_alpha   90.00
_cell.angle_beta   90.00
_cell.angle_gamma   90.00
#
_symmetry.space_group_name_H-M   'P 1'
#
loop_
_entity.id
_entity.type
_entity.pdbx_description
1 polymer ?
#
loop_
_entity_poly.entity_id
_entity_poly.type
_entity_poly.pdbx_seq_one_letter_code
_entity_poly.pdbx_strand_id
1 'polypeptide(L)'
;KRIKAITKYYQQKLFNQVELCVQAKTYSRTDPSLIDVYEEALHSLYLMLPPDAQADIERYFNVEEVLDRVNDECSKVLANDAVPVHKRIHECASIKKYWLDKLFHALMKAIHEHGLSMKLEEEREVE
;
A
#
# COMPACT_ATOMS: atom_id res chain seq x y z
N LYS A 1 -6.33 -15.37 -28.04
CA LYS A 1 -6.62 -16.24 -26.87
C LYS A 1 -5.56 -16.15 -25.77
N ARG A 2 -4.25 -16.29 -26.05
CA ARG A 2 -3.18 -16.23 -25.02
C ARG A 2 -3.01 -14.88 -24.29
N ILE A 3 -3.07 -13.75 -25.00
CA ILE A 3 -2.93 -12.41 -24.39
C ILE A 3 -4.03 -12.15 -23.34
N LYS A 4 -5.29 -12.50 -23.65
CA LYS A 4 -6.41 -12.40 -22.70
C LYS A 4 -6.19 -13.20 -21.40
N ALA A 5 -5.57 -14.39 -21.49
CA ALA A 5 -5.27 -15.21 -20.32
C ALA A 5 -4.16 -14.62 -19.44
N ILE A 6 -3.13 -14.01 -20.06
CA ILE A 6 -2.05 -13.31 -19.33
C ILE A 6 -2.60 -12.08 -18.61
N THR A 7 -3.45 -11.29 -19.28
CA THR A 7 -4.10 -10.12 -18.67
C THR A 7 -4.98 -10.52 -17.49
N LYS A 8 -5.81 -11.55 -17.64
CA LYS A 8 -6.67 -12.06 -16.55
C LYS A 8 -5.85 -12.54 -15.35
N TYR A 9 -4.74 -13.26 -15.59
CA TYR A 9 -3.85 -13.74 -14.54
C TYR A 9 -3.18 -12.60 -13.78
N TYR A 10 -2.69 -11.59 -14.49
CA TYR A 10 -2.10 -10.40 -13.88
C TYR A 10 -3.12 -9.63 -13.02
N GLN A 11 -4.34 -9.41 -13.53
CA GLN A 11 -5.42 -8.77 -12.78
C GLN A 11 -5.81 -9.54 -11.51
N GLN A 12 -5.90 -10.87 -11.57
CA GLN A 12 -6.16 -11.68 -10.39
C GLN A 12 -5.04 -11.55 -9.35
N LYS A 13 -3.78 -11.55 -9.78
CA LYS A 13 -2.65 -11.33 -8.87
C LYS A 13 -2.70 -9.96 -8.21
N LEU A 14 -2.99 -8.92 -9.00
CA LEU A 14 -3.11 -7.55 -8.48
C LEU A 14 -4.24 -7.47 -7.45
N PHE A 15 -5.39 -8.08 -7.74
CA PHE A 15 -6.52 -8.14 -6.81
C PHE A 15 -6.14 -8.82 -5.48
N ASN A 16 -5.49 -9.99 -5.54
CA ASN A 16 -5.03 -10.69 -4.33
C ASN A 16 -4.07 -9.82 -3.52
N GLN A 17 -3.18 -9.05 -4.18
CA GLN A 17 -2.26 -8.15 -3.49
C GLN A 17 -2.98 -6.98 -2.82
N VAL A 18 -4.04 -6.46 -3.44
CA VAL A 18 -4.91 -5.44 -2.84
C VAL A 18 -5.60 -5.99 -1.59
N GLU A 19 -6.13 -7.21 -1.63
CA GLU A 19 -6.72 -7.85 -0.45
C GLU A 19 -5.72 -8.00 0.70
N LEU A 20 -4.49 -8.42 0.41
CA LEU A 20 -3.42 -8.50 1.40
C LEU A 20 -3.11 -7.13 2.02
N CYS A 21 -3.08 -6.06 1.22
CA CYS A 21 -2.89 -4.70 1.73
C CYS A 21 -4.03 -4.28 2.66
N VAL A 22 -5.28 -4.58 2.32
CA VAL A 22 -6.45 -4.26 3.16
C VAL A 22 -6.42 -5.04 4.47
N GLN A 23 -6.01 -6.30 4.44
CA GLN A 23 -5.84 -7.12 5.65
C GLN A 23 -4.72 -6.57 6.53
N ALA A 24 -3.53 -6.30 5.97
CA ALA A 24 -2.40 -5.75 6.72
C ALA A 24 -2.71 -4.36 7.31
N LYS A 25 -3.42 -3.51 6.57
CA LYS A 25 -3.97 -2.24 7.06
C LYS A 25 -4.92 -2.44 8.25
N THR A 26 -5.75 -3.47 8.21
CA THR A 26 -6.72 -3.75 9.27
C THR A 26 -6.02 -4.27 10.52
N TYR A 27 -5.07 -5.20 10.38
CA TYR A 27 -4.32 -5.75 11.51
C TYR A 27 -3.39 -4.73 12.17
N SER A 28 -2.75 -3.86 11.40
CA SER A 28 -1.93 -2.77 11.96
C SER A 28 -2.73 -1.73 12.75
N ARG A 29 -4.07 -1.69 12.62
CA ARG A 29 -4.94 -0.87 13.47
C ARG A 29 -5.13 -1.48 14.85
N THR A 30 -5.16 -2.80 14.95
CA THR A 30 -5.36 -3.53 16.22
C THR A 30 -4.05 -3.82 16.92
N ASP A 31 -2.96 -4.00 16.17
CA ASP A 31 -1.63 -4.27 16.68
C ASP A 31 -0.58 -3.39 15.97
N PRO A 32 -0.09 -2.32 16.63
CA PRO A 32 0.92 -1.44 16.06
C PRO A 32 2.24 -2.13 15.68
N SER A 33 2.54 -3.31 16.22
CA SER A 33 3.74 -4.07 15.85
C SER A 33 3.68 -4.64 14.43
N LEU A 34 2.48 -4.74 13.86
CA LEU A 34 2.26 -5.22 12.49
C LEU A 34 2.34 -4.11 11.43
N ILE A 35 2.79 -2.91 11.81
CA ILE A 35 2.87 -1.79 10.87
C ILE A 35 3.85 -2.04 9.72
N ASP A 36 4.94 -2.77 9.98
CA ASP A 36 5.93 -3.09 8.96
C ASP A 36 5.39 -4.12 7.95
N VAL A 37 4.47 -5.00 8.36
CA VAL A 37 3.77 -5.91 7.45
C VAL A 37 2.87 -5.13 6.48
N TYR A 38 2.25 -4.04 6.95
CA TYR A 38 1.47 -3.15 6.08
C TYR A 38 2.35 -2.38 5.11
N GLU A 39 3.52 -1.92 5.55
CA GLU A 39 4.53 -1.27 4.72
C GLU A 39 5.00 -2.21 3.58
N GLU A 40 5.37 -3.45 3.90
CA GLU A 40 5.80 -4.45 2.92
C GLU A 40 4.70 -4.81 1.90
N ALA A 41 3.45 -4.93 2.36
CA ALA A 41 2.32 -5.21 1.49
C ALA A 41 2.07 -4.09 0.48
N LEU A 42 2.16 -2.82 0.92
CA LEU A 42 2.01 -1.65 0.06
C LEU A 42 3.14 -1.52 -0.96
N HIS A 43 4.38 -1.73 -0.51
CA HIS A 43 5.54 -1.71 -1.41
C HIS A 43 5.43 -2.80 -2.49
N SER A 44 5.00 -4.00 -2.10
CA SER A 44 4.74 -5.09 -3.05
C SER A 44 3.64 -4.73 -4.05
N LEU A 45 2.56 -4.06 -3.62
CA LEU A 45 1.50 -3.59 -4.50
C LEU A 45 2.00 -2.55 -5.50
N TYR A 46 2.81 -1.58 -5.04
CA TYR A 46 3.42 -0.56 -5.89
C TYR A 46 4.27 -1.18 -7.01
N LEU A 47 5.15 -2.14 -6.66
CA LEU A 47 6.03 -2.81 -7.63
C LEU A 47 5.25 -3.66 -8.66
N MET A 48 4.02 -4.06 -8.36
CA MET A 48 3.16 -4.77 -9.31
C MET A 48 2.51 -3.86 -10.33
N LEU A 49 2.45 -2.55 -10.11
CA LEU A 49 1.81 -1.60 -11.02
C LEU A 49 2.63 -1.40 -12.31
N PRO A 50 1.97 -1.08 -13.44
CA PRO A 50 2.65 -0.65 -14.65
C PRO A 50 3.47 0.63 -14.42
N PRO A 51 4.55 0.87 -15.19
CA PRO A 51 5.38 2.06 -15.04
C PRO A 51 4.61 3.38 -15.14
N ASP A 52 3.58 3.45 -16.00
CA ASP A 52 2.76 4.66 -16.15
C ASP A 52 1.95 4.96 -14.87
N ALA A 53 1.43 3.91 -14.21
CA ALA A 53 0.70 4.06 -12.95
C ALA A 53 1.65 4.40 -11.78
N GLN A 54 2.88 3.85 -11.78
CA GLN A 54 3.92 4.24 -10.81
C GLN A 54 4.31 5.72 -11.00
N ALA A 55 4.54 6.14 -12.25
CA ALA A 55 4.88 7.53 -12.57
C ALA A 55 3.77 8.51 -12.16
N ASP A 56 2.49 8.13 -12.30
CA ASP A 56 1.39 8.95 -11.80
C ASP A 56 1.36 9.03 -10.27
N ILE A 57 1.70 7.96 -9.55
CA ILE A 57 1.84 8.02 -8.09
C ILE A 57 2.96 8.99 -7.70
N GLU A 58 4.15 8.87 -8.29
CA GLU A 58 5.31 9.73 -7.96
C GLU A 58 5.06 11.21 -8.26
N ARG A 59 4.17 11.54 -9.21
CA ARG A 59 3.77 12.94 -9.49
C ARG A 59 2.99 13.58 -8.35
N TYR A 60 2.22 12.81 -7.60
CA TYR A 60 1.33 13.33 -6.54
C TYR A 60 1.78 12.92 -5.13
N PHE A 61 2.62 11.90 -5.04
CA PHE A 61 3.08 11.28 -3.81
C PHE A 61 4.47 10.71 -4.04
N ASN A 62 5.51 11.54 -3.81
CA ASN A 62 6.90 11.11 -3.85
C ASN A 62 7.13 10.09 -2.72
N VAL A 63 7.20 8.81 -3.08
CA VAL A 63 7.22 7.71 -2.10
C VAL A 63 8.50 7.79 -1.27
N GLU A 64 9.64 8.07 -1.91
CA GLU A 64 10.94 8.16 -1.24
C GLU A 64 10.99 9.31 -0.22
N GLU A 65 10.55 10.51 -0.62
CA GLU A 65 10.54 11.68 0.28
C GLU A 65 9.64 11.45 1.51
N VAL A 66 8.51 10.77 1.31
CA VAL A 66 7.61 10.42 2.40
C VAL A 66 8.25 9.39 3.34
N LEU A 67 8.88 8.36 2.80
CA LEU A 67 9.56 7.33 3.61
C LEU A 67 10.72 7.94 4.41
N ASP A 68 11.51 8.83 3.80
CA ASP A 68 12.57 9.57 4.49
C ASP A 68 12.02 10.40 5.65
N ARG A 69 10.94 11.15 5.42
CA ARG A 69 10.29 11.94 6.47
C ARG A 69 9.75 11.07 7.60
N VAL A 70 9.11 9.94 7.27
CA VAL A 70 8.63 8.97 8.26
C VAL A 70 9.79 8.47 9.11
N ASN A 71 10.90 8.10 8.48
CA ASN A 71 12.07 7.57 9.16
C ASN A 71 12.71 8.61 10.08
N ASP A 72 12.80 9.87 9.64
CA ASP A 72 13.29 10.99 10.44
C ASP A 72 12.41 11.26 11.68
N GLU A 73 11.08 11.30 11.49
CA GLU A 73 10.13 11.52 12.57
C GLU A 73 10.14 10.35 13.58
N CYS A 74 10.13 9.11 13.09
CA CYS A 74 10.25 7.93 13.93
C CYS A 74 11.57 7.90 14.69
N SER A 75 12.70 8.24 14.06
CA SER A 75 14.01 8.26 14.70
C SER A 75 14.06 9.24 15.88
N LYS A 76 13.44 10.42 15.75
CA LYS A 76 13.32 11.40 16.84
C LYS A 76 12.49 10.88 18.01
N VAL A 77 11.36 10.22 17.72
CA VAL A 77 10.50 9.61 18.73
C VAL A 77 11.23 8.48 19.45
N LEU A 78 11.90 7.60 18.70
CA LEU A 78 12.62 6.45 19.24
C LEU A 78 13.84 6.86 20.07
N ALA A 79 14.51 7.97 19.74
CA ALA A 79 15.64 8.51 20.52
C ALA A 79 15.24 9.23 21.81
N ASN A 80 13.94 9.48 22.06
CA ASN A 80 13.49 10.22 23.23
C ASN A 80 13.41 9.33 24.49
N ASP A 81 14.52 9.22 25.21
CA ASP A 81 14.61 8.37 26.40
C ASP A 81 13.77 8.84 27.61
N ALA A 82 13.23 10.07 27.56
CA ALA A 82 12.27 10.52 28.57
C ALA A 82 10.90 9.83 28.46
N VAL A 83 10.62 9.15 27.34
CA VAL A 83 9.36 8.47 27.07
C VAL A 83 9.53 6.94 27.19
N PRO A 84 8.63 6.22 27.88
CA PRO A 84 8.66 4.76 27.93
C PRO A 84 8.69 4.13 26.53
N VAL A 85 9.51 3.10 26.35
CA VAL A 85 9.76 2.45 25.04
C VAL A 85 8.45 2.06 24.33
N HIS A 86 7.48 1.49 25.06
CA HIS A 86 6.19 1.10 24.48
C HIS A 86 5.39 2.29 23.91
N LYS A 87 5.48 3.48 24.52
CA LYS A 87 4.84 4.70 24.00
C LYS A 87 5.55 5.22 22.76
N ARG A 88 6.89 5.19 22.74
CA ARG A 88 7.69 5.56 21.55
C ARG A 88 7.38 4.68 20.35
N ILE A 89 7.30 3.36 20.56
CA ILE A 89 6.93 2.39 19.51
C ILE A 89 5.53 2.70 18.96
N HIS A 90 4.56 2.94 19.84
CA HIS A 90 3.20 3.25 19.42
C HIS A 90 3.11 4.58 18.64
N GLU A 91 3.85 5.60 19.06
CA GLU A 91 3.88 6.89 18.38
C GLU A 91 4.54 6.80 17.01
N CYS A 92 5.70 6.12 16.89
CA CYS A 92 6.31 5.84 15.60
C CYS A 92 5.39 5.03 14.67
N ALA A 93 4.70 3.99 15.19
CA ALA A 93 3.73 3.22 14.41
C ALA A 93 2.56 4.10 13.93
N SER A 94 2.14 5.08 14.73
CA SER A 94 1.09 6.03 14.36
C SER A 94 1.53 6.98 13.23
N ILE A 95 2.78 7.46 13.27
CA ILE A 95 3.40 8.26 12.21
C ILE A 95 3.47 7.45 10.92
N LYS A 96 4.06 6.25 10.96
CA LYS A 96 4.11 5.32 9.82
C LYS A 96 2.73 5.11 9.22
N LYS A 97 1.74 4.75 10.04
CA LYS A 97 0.36 4.48 9.61
C LYS A 97 -0.26 5.63 8.83
N TYR A 98 -0.09 6.87 9.28
CA TYR A 98 -0.65 8.03 8.59
C TYR A 98 -0.15 8.13 7.14
N TRP A 99 1.16 7.93 6.95
CA TRP A 99 1.78 8.01 5.63
C TRP A 99 1.47 6.79 4.76
N LEU A 100 1.49 5.59 5.35
CA LEU A 100 1.09 4.35 4.66
C LEU A 100 -0.38 4.41 4.20
N ASP A 101 -1.27 5.01 4.99
CA ASP A 101 -2.67 5.21 4.58
C ASP A 101 -2.83 6.15 3.39
N LYS A 102 -1.96 7.18 3.26
CA LYS A 102 -1.92 8.03 2.06
C LYS A 102 -1.38 7.29 0.85
N LEU A 103 -0.30 6.53 1.01
CA LEU A 103 0.25 5.70 -0.06
C LEU A 103 -0.78 4.70 -0.57
N PHE A 104 -1.48 4.01 0.33
CA PHE A 104 -2.58 3.12 -0.03
C PHE A 104 -3.66 3.84 -0.85
N HIS A 105 -4.05 5.05 -0.45
CA HIS A 105 -5.04 5.81 -1.21
C HIS A 105 -4.54 6.18 -2.62
N ALA A 106 -3.29 6.62 -2.75
CA ALA A 106 -2.66 6.91 -4.03
C ALA A 106 -2.59 5.67 -4.94
N LEU A 107 -2.21 4.51 -4.37
CA LEU A 107 -2.19 3.23 -5.08
C LEU A 107 -3.57 2.83 -5.58
N MET A 108 -4.59 2.88 -4.72
CA MET A 108 -5.96 2.53 -5.11
C MET A 108 -6.50 3.46 -6.19
N LYS A 109 -6.18 4.75 -6.12
CA LYS A 109 -6.52 5.73 -7.15
C LYS A 109 -5.85 5.39 -8.49
N ALA A 110 -4.56 5.13 -8.50
CA ALA A 110 -3.83 4.76 -9.71
C ALA A 110 -4.37 3.46 -10.32
N ILE A 111 -4.66 2.43 -9.51
CA ILE A 111 -5.28 1.18 -9.96
C ILE A 111 -6.63 1.45 -10.66
N HIS A 112 -7.43 2.37 -10.12
CA HIS A 112 -8.72 2.74 -10.71
C HIS A 112 -8.56 3.53 -12.01
N GLU A 113 -7.74 4.58 -12.01
CA GLU A 113 -7.56 5.47 -13.16
C GLU A 113 -6.93 4.77 -14.37
N HIS A 114 -6.09 3.77 -14.12
CA HIS A 114 -5.47 2.94 -15.16
C HIS A 114 -6.31 1.72 -15.57
N GLY A 115 -7.54 1.59 -15.06
CA GLY A 115 -8.44 0.49 -15.42
C GLY A 115 -7.91 -0.90 -15.01
N LEU A 116 -7.02 -0.94 -14.01
CA LEU A 116 -6.41 -2.16 -13.50
C LEU A 116 -7.32 -2.86 -12.48
N SER A 117 -8.31 -2.15 -11.93
CA SER A 117 -9.35 -2.74 -11.09
C SER A 117 -10.20 -3.73 -11.87
N MET A 118 -10.46 -4.91 -11.31
CA MET A 118 -11.43 -5.83 -11.88
C MET A 118 -12.83 -5.19 -11.88
N LYS A 119 -13.42 -5.02 -13.07
CA LYS A 119 -14.84 -5.33 -13.20
C LYS A 119 -14.90 -6.85 -13.27
N LEU A 120 -15.47 -7.49 -12.25
CA LEU A 120 -16.10 -8.78 -12.48
C LEU A 120 -17.27 -8.48 -13.42
N GLU A 121 -17.02 -8.41 -14.73
CA GLU A 121 -18.09 -8.58 -15.69
C GLU A 121 -18.55 -10.02 -15.48
N GLU A 122 -19.61 -10.15 -14.69
CA GLU A 122 -20.48 -11.32 -14.70
C GLU A 122 -20.74 -11.68 -16.15
N GLU A 123 -20.62 -12.98 -16.40
CA GLU A 123 -20.81 -13.66 -17.67
C GLU A 123 -22.01 -13.10 -18.45
N ARG A 124 -21.74 -12.21 -19.41
CA ARG A 124 -22.64 -11.91 -20.54
C ARG A 124 -22.08 -12.54 -21.82
N GLU A 125 -21.86 -13.84 -21.77
CA GLU A 125 -21.79 -14.69 -22.95
C GLU A 125 -22.60 -15.97 -22.65
N VAL A 126 -23.92 -15.81 -22.57
CA VAL A 126 -24.86 -16.88 -22.93
C VAL A 126 -25.60 -16.37 -24.16
N GLU A 127 -25.01 -16.61 -25.34
CA GLU A 127 -25.79 -16.85 -26.57
C GLU A 127 -26.02 -18.36 -26.70
#